data_AF-A0A6H5GY76-F1
#
_entry.id   AF-A0A6H5GY76-F1
#
_cell.length_a   1.000
_cell.length_b   1.000
_cell.length_c   1.000
_cell.angle_alpha   90.00
_cell.angle_beta   90.00
_cell.angle_gamma   90.00
#
_symmetry.space_group_name_H-M   'P 1'
#
loop_
_entity.id
_entity.type
_entity.pdbx_description
1 polymer ?
#
loop_
_entity_poly.entity_id
_entity_poly.type
_entity_poly.pdbx_seq_one_letter_code
_entity_poly.pdbx_strand_id
1 'polypeptide(L)'
;MTSLIITADRIVEITDSRPQVNAAVSGSNPEIARLVQAIENLVSRMNQLEAQPRRSRSRSRPDRSKPRRHRSSTPAQGGLCFYHSTYGDKARKCESPCSRRQPPKN
;
A
#
# COMPACT_ATOMS: atom_id res chain seq x y z
N MET A 1 3.88 -37.63 67.80
CA MET A 1 4.75 -37.52 66.61
C MET A 1 4.25 -38.36 65.44
N THR A 2 2.93 -38.57 65.29
CA THR A 2 2.34 -39.40 64.20
C THR A 2 1.60 -38.57 63.16
N SER A 3 1.15 -37.36 63.52
CA SER A 3 0.44 -36.44 62.63
C SER A 3 1.25 -36.07 61.39
N LEU A 4 2.56 -35.81 61.55
CA LEU A 4 3.44 -35.44 60.44
C LEU A 4 3.62 -36.58 59.41
N ILE A 5 3.67 -37.81 59.89
CA ILE A 5 3.83 -39.02 59.05
C ILE A 5 2.56 -39.22 58.22
N ILE A 6 1.39 -39.14 58.86
CA ILE A 6 0.09 -39.28 58.19
C ILE A 6 -0.11 -38.18 57.13
N THR A 7 0.33 -36.96 57.41
CA THR A 7 0.25 -35.87 56.42
C THR A 7 1.20 -36.09 55.24
N ALA A 8 2.37 -36.69 55.47
CA ALA A 8 3.33 -36.97 54.41
C ALA A 8 2.82 -38.06 53.46
N ASP A 9 2.28 -39.16 54.00
CA ASP A 9 1.72 -40.26 53.20
C ASP A 9 0.55 -39.77 52.33
N ARG A 10 -0.31 -38.90 52.88
CA ARG A 10 -1.43 -38.31 52.15
C ARG A 10 -1.00 -37.38 51.01
N ILE A 11 0.11 -36.68 51.16
CA ILE A 11 0.67 -35.84 50.09
C ILE A 11 1.19 -36.72 48.95
N VAL A 12 1.87 -37.83 49.26
CA VAL A 12 2.39 -38.77 48.27
C VAL A 12 1.27 -39.34 47.41
N GLU A 13 0.17 -39.82 48.01
CA GLU A 13 -0.99 -40.36 47.28
C GLU A 13 -1.64 -39.33 46.33
N ILE A 14 -1.70 -38.06 46.74
CA ILE A 14 -2.26 -36.97 45.93
C ILE A 14 -1.30 -36.58 44.79
N THR A 15 0.03 -36.67 45.02
CA THR A 15 1.03 -36.38 44.00
C THR A 15 1.23 -37.50 42.98
N ASP A 16 1.05 -38.76 43.38
CA ASP A 16 1.07 -39.90 42.45
C ASP A 16 -0.23 -39.97 41.65
N SER A 17 -1.36 -39.59 42.27
CA SER A 17 -2.61 -39.28 41.59
C SER A 17 -2.59 -37.91 40.91
N ARG A 18 -1.43 -37.54 40.34
CA ARG A 18 -1.26 -36.33 39.53
C ARG A 18 -2.46 -36.27 38.59
N PRO A 19 -3.41 -35.32 38.75
CA PRO A 19 -4.23 -35.00 37.61
C PRO A 19 -3.20 -34.62 36.55
N GLN A 20 -3.18 -35.34 35.44
CA GLN A 20 -2.73 -34.75 34.20
C GLN A 20 -3.65 -33.54 34.03
N VAL A 21 -3.23 -32.42 34.63
CA VAL A 21 -3.54 -31.11 34.10
C VAL A 21 -2.93 -31.21 32.73
N ASN A 22 -3.75 -31.66 31.77
CA ASN A 22 -3.45 -31.56 30.37
C ASN A 22 -3.10 -30.10 30.21
N ALA A 23 -1.80 -29.82 30.19
CA ALA A 23 -1.31 -28.52 29.85
C ALA A 23 -1.89 -28.32 28.46
N ALA A 24 -2.96 -27.54 28.37
CA ALA A 24 -3.49 -27.02 27.12
C ALA A 24 -2.49 -25.99 26.53
N VAL A 25 -1.20 -26.29 26.67
CA VAL A 25 -0.01 -25.56 26.24
C VAL A 25 0.79 -26.49 25.33
N SER A 26 0.11 -27.31 24.51
CA SER A 26 0.77 -28.12 23.48
C SER A 26 -0.03 -28.21 22.18
N GLY A 27 -1.12 -27.44 22.05
CA GLY A 27 -1.67 -27.11 20.75
C GLY A 27 -1.25 -25.68 20.45
N SER A 28 -0.30 -25.49 19.53
CA SER A 28 -0.08 -24.20 18.90
C SER A 28 -1.44 -23.60 18.54
N ASN A 29 -1.89 -22.59 19.28
CA ASN A 29 -3.19 -21.98 18.99
C ASN A 29 -3.06 -21.38 17.58
N PRO A 30 -3.77 -21.93 16.58
CA PRO A 30 -3.59 -21.53 15.19
C PRO A 30 -3.91 -20.04 15.00
N GLU A 31 -4.71 -19.48 15.89
CA GLU A 31 -5.00 -18.05 15.95
C GLU A 31 -3.78 -17.23 16.38
N ILE A 32 -3.05 -17.67 17.39
CA ILE A 32 -1.80 -17.01 17.82
C ILE A 32 -0.76 -17.07 16.69
N ALA A 33 -0.61 -18.22 16.02
CA ALA A 33 0.30 -18.36 14.88
C ALA A 33 -0.06 -17.41 13.72
N ARG A 34 -1.36 -17.28 13.41
CA ARG A 34 -1.85 -16.33 12.40
C ARG A 34 -1.62 -14.88 12.80
N LEU A 35 -1.83 -14.55 14.07
CA LEU A 35 -1.59 -13.20 14.60
C LEU A 35 -0.11 -12.83 14.52
N VAL A 36 0.79 -13.73 14.90
CA VAL A 36 2.25 -13.54 14.78
C VAL A 36 2.62 -13.28 13.32
N GLN A 37 2.13 -14.11 12.39
CA GLN A 37 2.39 -13.95 10.96
C GLN A 37 1.83 -12.62 10.40
N ALA A 38 0.67 -12.17 10.88
CA ALA A 38 0.09 -10.89 10.49
C ALA A 38 0.95 -9.70 10.96
N ILE A 39 1.47 -9.78 12.19
CA ILE A 39 2.37 -8.77 12.75
C ILE A 39 3.68 -8.72 11.97
N GLU A 40 4.30 -9.86 11.67
CA GLU A 40 5.53 -9.94 10.87
C GLU A 40 5.34 -9.32 9.48
N ASN A 41 4.22 -9.62 8.82
CA ASN A 41 3.86 -9.03 7.53
C ASN A 41 3.67 -7.51 7.62
N LEU A 42 3.04 -7.01 8.68
CA LEU A 42 2.84 -5.58 8.89
C LEU A 42 4.18 -4.85 9.10
N VAL A 43 5.04 -5.40 9.96
CA VAL A 43 6.38 -4.86 10.22
C VAL A 43 7.21 -4.82 8.94
N SER A 44 7.17 -5.88 8.13
CA SER A 44 7.85 -5.92 6.83
C SER A 44 7.38 -4.81 5.88
N ARG A 45 6.07 -4.57 5.80
CA ARG A 45 5.51 -3.48 4.98
C ARG A 45 5.88 -2.11 5.51
N MET A 46 5.89 -1.91 6.82
CA MET A 46 6.32 -0.64 7.44
C MET A 46 7.79 -0.36 7.09
N ASN A 47 8.66 -1.35 7.25
CA ASN A 47 10.08 -1.23 6.89
C ASN A 47 10.25 -0.90 5.39
N GLN A 48 9.45 -1.47 4.49
CA GLN A 48 9.49 -1.14 3.06
C GLN A 48 9.05 0.29 2.77
N LEU A 49 8.05 0.81 3.50
CA LEU A 49 7.57 2.18 3.35
C LEU A 49 8.57 3.21 3.92
N GLU A 50 9.23 2.87 5.02
CA GLU A 50 10.30 3.69 5.61
C GLU A 50 11.58 3.65 4.77
N ALA A 51 11.93 2.47 4.24
CA ALA A 51 13.09 2.28 3.37
C ALA A 51 12.88 2.81 1.96
N GLN A 52 11.64 3.10 1.54
CA GLN A 52 11.42 3.79 0.28
C GLN A 52 12.05 5.18 0.39
N PRO A 53 13.14 5.46 -0.35
CA PRO A 53 13.67 6.81 -0.38
C PRO A 53 12.54 7.68 -0.87
N ARG A 54 12.13 8.67 -0.06
CA ARG A 54 11.21 9.71 -0.52
C ARG A 54 11.83 10.21 -1.80
N ARG A 55 11.27 9.82 -2.95
CA ARG A 55 11.69 10.34 -4.25
C ARG A 55 11.56 11.83 -4.08
N SER A 56 12.67 12.50 -3.81
CA SER A 56 12.76 13.92 -3.95
C SER A 56 12.40 14.07 -5.41
N ARG A 57 11.18 14.55 -5.67
CA ARG A 57 10.86 15.10 -6.98
C ARG A 57 11.85 16.23 -7.06
N SER A 58 13.04 15.93 -7.58
CA SER A 58 14.06 16.91 -7.82
C SER A 58 13.34 17.89 -8.71
N ARG A 59 12.98 19.03 -8.12
CA ARG A 59 12.59 20.22 -8.85
C ARG A 59 13.89 20.72 -9.48
N SER A 60 14.54 19.88 -10.28
CA SER A 60 15.53 20.32 -11.22
C SER A 60 14.75 21.28 -12.09
N ARG A 61 14.92 22.57 -11.82
CA ARG A 61 14.49 23.63 -12.74
C ARG A 61 14.98 23.15 -14.10
N PRO A 62 14.09 22.90 -15.08
CA PRO A 62 14.55 22.46 -16.37
C PRO A 62 15.52 23.53 -16.85
N ASP A 63 16.75 23.10 -17.07
CA ASP A 63 17.79 23.86 -17.73
C ASP A 63 17.15 24.65 -18.86
N ARG A 64 17.32 25.98 -18.82
CA ARG A 64 16.73 26.94 -19.77
C ARG A 64 17.21 26.72 -21.21
N SER A 65 17.99 25.67 -21.46
CA SER A 65 18.70 25.39 -22.69
C SER A 65 18.16 24.21 -23.49
N LYS A 66 17.03 23.59 -23.11
CA LYS A 66 16.36 22.64 -24.04
C LYS A 66 15.51 23.43 -25.02
N PRO A 67 15.76 23.36 -26.35
CA PRO A 67 14.82 23.87 -27.33
C PRO A 67 13.49 23.16 -27.02
N ARG A 68 12.46 23.93 -26.68
CA ARG A 68 11.11 23.39 -26.61
C ARG A 68 10.91 22.73 -27.97
N ARG A 69 10.88 21.39 -28.02
CA ARG A 69 10.43 20.67 -29.22
C ARG A 69 9.05 21.25 -29.48
N HIS A 70 8.98 22.17 -30.44
CA HIS A 70 7.73 22.61 -31.01
C HIS A 70 7.15 21.32 -31.55
N ARG A 71 6.24 20.71 -30.78
CA ARG A 71 5.39 19.67 -31.34
C ARG A 71 4.66 20.39 -32.44
N SER A 72 5.05 20.13 -33.69
CA SER A 72 4.29 20.55 -34.86
C SER A 72 2.86 20.19 -34.53
N SER A 73 1.95 21.16 -34.56
CA SER A 73 0.52 20.95 -34.29
C SER A 73 0.00 20.03 -35.39
N THR A 74 0.26 18.74 -35.23
CA THR A 74 -0.15 17.70 -36.15
C THR A 74 -1.63 17.58 -35.87
N PRO A 75 -2.51 17.81 -36.86
CA PRO A 75 -3.93 17.68 -36.63
C PRO A 75 -4.17 16.26 -36.10
N ALA A 76 -4.70 16.16 -34.89
CA ALA A 76 -5.17 14.88 -34.39
C ALA A 76 -6.17 14.35 -35.42
N GLN A 77 -6.11 13.04 -35.67
CA GLN A 77 -6.81 12.34 -36.76
C GLN A 77 -8.11 13.04 -37.19
N GLY A 78 -8.20 13.42 -38.46
CA GLY A 78 -9.37 14.12 -39.01
C GLY A 78 -9.23 15.64 -39.18
N GLY A 79 -8.00 16.17 -39.18
CA GLY A 79 -7.78 17.59 -39.53
C GLY A 79 -8.24 18.57 -38.46
N LEU A 80 -8.37 18.14 -37.21
CA LEU A 80 -8.75 18.96 -36.06
C LEU A 80 -7.52 19.40 -35.28
N CYS A 81 -7.52 20.66 -34.81
CA CYS A 81 -6.48 21.12 -33.90
C CYS A 81 -6.58 20.43 -32.53
N PHE A 82 -5.49 20.45 -31.77
CA PHE A 82 -5.44 19.90 -30.40
C PHE A 82 -6.63 20.34 -29.54
N TYR A 83 -7.02 21.61 -29.63
CA TYR A 83 -8.12 22.15 -28.84
C TYR A 83 -9.49 21.59 -29.25
N HIS A 84 -9.77 21.42 -30.54
CA HIS A 84 -11.03 20.78 -30.98
C HIS A 84 -11.04 19.28 -30.71
N SER A 85 -9.88 18.61 -30.76
CA SER A 85 -9.77 17.21 -30.35
C SER A 85 -10.02 17.01 -28.85
N THR A 86 -9.66 17.98 -28.02
CA THR A 86 -9.76 17.88 -26.55
C THR A 86 -11.08 18.44 -26.01
N TYR A 87 -11.56 19.54 -26.58
CA TYR A 87 -12.69 20.31 -26.05
C TYR A 87 -13.90 20.36 -27.00
N GLY A 88 -13.80 19.78 -28.20
CA GLY A 88 -14.86 19.82 -29.21
C GLY A 88 -15.25 21.25 -29.58
N ASP A 89 -16.55 21.49 -29.76
CA ASP A 89 -17.11 22.81 -30.12
C ASP A 89 -16.98 23.88 -29.04
N LYS A 90 -16.53 23.50 -27.83
CA LYS A 90 -16.24 24.45 -26.75
C LYS A 90 -14.82 25.04 -26.85
N ALA A 91 -14.05 24.65 -27.86
CA ALA A 91 -12.70 25.16 -28.08
C ALA A 91 -12.70 26.66 -28.42
N ARG A 92 -12.22 27.49 -27.49
CA ARG A 92 -12.12 28.95 -27.67
C ARG A 92 -10.86 29.42 -28.39
N LYS A 93 -9.91 28.50 -28.60
CA LYS A 93 -8.62 28.76 -29.22
C LYS A 93 -8.36 27.71 -30.28
N CYS A 94 -8.79 27.97 -31.51
CA CYS A 94 -8.44 27.14 -32.66
C CYS A 94 -7.12 27.64 -33.27
N GLU A 95 -6.24 26.70 -33.59
CA GLU A 95 -4.96 26.96 -34.26
C GLU A 95 -4.99 26.32 -35.65
N SER A 96 -4.51 27.05 -36.67
CA SER A 96 -4.40 26.54 -38.05
C SER A 96 -3.22 25.56 -38.17
N PRO A 97 -3.33 24.52 -39.01
CA PRO A 97 -4.46 24.15 -39.87
C PRO A 97 -5.52 23.34 -39.10
N CYS A 98 -6.77 23.82 -39.10
CA CYS A 98 -7.91 23.13 -38.50
C CYS A 98 -9.13 23.21 -39.43
N SER A 99 -9.79 22.08 -39.60
CA SER A 99 -10.95 21.94 -40.50
C SER A 99 -12.26 22.45 -39.88
N ARG A 100 -12.28 22.71 -38.56
CA ARG A 100 -13.44 23.31 -37.86
C ARG A 100 -13.31 24.82 -37.67
N ARG A 101 -14.40 25.54 -38.00
CA ARG A 101 -14.56 26.99 -37.79
C ARG A 101 -14.91 27.27 -36.32
N GLN A 102 -14.27 28.28 -35.72
CA GLN A 102 -14.61 28.73 -34.36
C GLN A 102 -16.01 29.37 -34.34
N PRO A 103 -16.79 29.23 -33.26
CA PRO A 103 -17.98 30.05 -33.05
C PRO A 103 -17.60 31.54 -32.86
N PRO A 104 -18.46 32.49 -33.26
CA PRO A 104 -18.18 33.91 -33.11
C PRO A 104 -17.97 34.26 -31.63
N LYS A 105 -16.92 35.04 -31.36
CA LYS A 105 -16.70 35.64 -30.04
C LYS A 105 -17.70 36.79 -29.90
N ASN A 106 -18.69 36.63 -29.02
CA ASN A 106 -19.53 37.74 -28.56
C ASN A 106 -18.73 38.61 -27.59
#